data_AF-A0A1H4M6T3-F1
#
_entry.id   AF-A0A1H4M6T3-F1
#
_cell.length_a   1.000
_cell.length_b   1.000
_cell.length_c   1.000
_cell.angle_alpha   90.00
_cell.angle_beta   90.00
_cell.angle_gamma   90.00
#
_symmetry.space_group_name_H-M   'P 1'
#
loop_
_entity.id
_entity.type
_entity.pdbx_description
1 polymer ?
#
loop_
_entity_poly.entity_id
_entity_poly.type
_entity_poly.pdbx_seq_one_letter_code
_entity_poly.pdbx_strand_id
1 'polypeptide(L)'
;MASTVYDAIQDFISAGRLSESEAADLLSRYSSKVQEQLICAMYLGNAHLDYTELKERGDNYIGYTDHIPQSDYAKKIYEKNTNVPRYLEKALECARNSEFDLTRL
;
A
#
# COMPACT_ATOMS: atom_id res chain seq x y z
N MET A 1 -17.83 -10.00 -5.46
CA MET A 1 -16.99 -8.93 -6.07
C MET A 1 -15.55 -9.26 -5.72
N ALA A 2 -14.62 -9.12 -6.66
CA ALA A 2 -13.20 -9.32 -6.36
C ALA A 2 -12.68 -8.07 -5.64
N SER A 3 -12.12 -8.23 -4.44
CA SER A 3 -11.51 -7.12 -3.70
C SER A 3 -10.28 -6.62 -4.44
N THR A 4 -10.16 -5.30 -4.57
CA THR A 4 -9.07 -4.59 -5.24
C THR A 4 -8.08 -4.01 -4.23
N VAL A 5 -6.96 -3.46 -4.72
CA VAL A 5 -6.05 -2.69 -3.87
C VAL A 5 -6.73 -1.46 -3.25
N TYR A 6 -7.71 -0.85 -3.92
CA TYR A 6 -8.45 0.28 -3.35
C TYR A 6 -9.28 -0.12 -2.12
N ASP A 7 -9.88 -1.31 -2.14
CA ASP A 7 -10.61 -1.85 -0.98
C ASP A 7 -9.64 -2.11 0.18
N ALA A 8 -8.47 -2.71 -0.11
CA ALA A 8 -7.42 -2.94 0.88
C ALA A 8 -6.89 -1.63 1.48
N ILE A 9 -6.60 -0.63 0.64
CA ILE A 9 -6.15 0.69 1.09
C ILE A 9 -7.18 1.30 2.04
N GLN A 10 -8.46 1.27 1.69
CA GLN A 10 -9.51 1.84 2.51
C GLN A 10 -9.63 1.12 3.85
N ASP A 11 -9.59 -0.22 3.87
CA ASP A 11 -9.62 -1.02 5.10
C ASP A 11 -8.46 -0.68 6.03
N PHE A 12 -7.23 -0.55 5.51
CA PHE A 12 -6.04 -0.23 6.32
C PHE A 12 -6.01 1.23 6.79
N ILE A 13 -6.53 2.17 6.01
CA ILE A 13 -6.74 3.56 6.47
C ILE A 13 -7.76 3.58 7.61
N SER A 14 -8.90 2.89 7.45
CA SER A 14 -9.98 2.86 8.45
C SER A 14 -9.60 2.11 9.71
N ALA A 15 -8.78 1.05 9.61
CA ALA A 15 -8.28 0.32 10.77
C ALA A 15 -7.29 1.14 11.61
N GLY A 16 -6.52 2.04 10.98
CA GLY A 16 -5.58 2.91 11.67
C GLY A 16 -4.41 2.15 12.28
N ARG A 17 -4.32 2.16 13.62
CA ARG A 17 -3.23 1.51 14.35
C ARG A 17 -3.53 0.01 14.52
N LEU A 18 -2.62 -0.85 14.03
CA LEU A 18 -2.74 -2.29 14.12
C LEU A 18 -1.54 -2.91 14.86
N SER A 19 -1.77 -4.00 15.58
CA SER A 19 -0.73 -4.96 15.93
C SER A 19 -0.31 -5.78 14.71
N GLU A 20 0.81 -6.48 14.79
CA GLU A 20 1.26 -7.37 13.70
C GLU A 20 0.25 -8.48 13.42
N SER A 21 -0.37 -9.07 14.45
CA SER A 21 -1.41 -10.09 14.28
C SER A 21 -2.68 -9.53 13.62
N GLU A 22 -3.13 -8.35 14.01
CA GLU A 22 -4.31 -7.74 13.38
C GLU A 22 -4.02 -7.34 11.92
N ALA A 23 -2.80 -6.90 11.62
CA ALA A 23 -2.37 -6.65 10.25
C ALA A 23 -2.35 -7.93 9.40
N ALA A 24 -1.86 -9.04 9.96
CA ALA A 24 -1.88 -10.35 9.29
C ALA A 24 -3.31 -10.84 9.03
N ASP A 25 -4.20 -10.72 10.03
CA ASP A 25 -5.61 -11.10 9.91
C ASP A 25 -6.32 -10.26 8.84
N LEU A 26 -6.07 -8.96 8.79
CA LEU A 26 -6.66 -8.08 7.78
C LEU A 26 -6.10 -8.36 6.38
N LEU A 27 -4.78 -8.56 6.24
CA LEU A 27 -4.13 -8.96 4.98
C LEU A 27 -4.70 -10.28 4.43
N SER A 28 -5.02 -11.24 5.30
CA SER A 28 -5.49 -12.57 4.91
C SER A 28 -6.81 -12.56 4.11
N ARG A 29 -7.55 -11.45 4.16
CA ARG A 29 -8.80 -11.24 3.39
C ARG A 29 -8.54 -10.97 1.91
N TYR A 30 -7.31 -10.64 1.55
CA TYR A 30 -6.91 -10.21 0.22
C TYR A 30 -6.05 -11.27 -0.47
N SER A 31 -6.16 -11.33 -1.81
CA SER A 31 -5.28 -12.19 -2.62
C SER A 31 -3.82 -11.77 -2.51
N SER A 32 -2.86 -12.67 -2.74
CA SER A 32 -1.42 -12.34 -2.69
C SER A 32 -1.07 -11.14 -3.57
N LYS A 33 -1.67 -11.03 -4.77
CA LYS A 33 -1.48 -9.88 -5.64
C LYS A 33 -1.92 -8.56 -4.97
N VAL A 34 -3.11 -8.55 -4.36
CA VAL A 34 -3.62 -7.34 -3.68
C VAL A 34 -2.78 -7.00 -2.45
N GLN A 35 -2.28 -8.01 -1.73
CA GLN A 35 -1.37 -7.79 -0.60
C GLN A 35 -0.08 -7.12 -1.06
N GLU A 36 0.53 -7.60 -2.15
CA GLU A 36 1.73 -7.00 -2.75
C GLU A 36 1.47 -5.55 -3.19
N GLN A 37 0.37 -5.32 -3.91
CA GLN A 37 -0.05 -3.99 -4.37
C GLN A 37 -0.23 -3.01 -3.19
N LEU A 38 -0.81 -3.48 -2.07
CA LEU A 38 -0.98 -2.67 -0.87
C LEU A 38 0.37 -2.27 -0.26
N ILE A 39 1.32 -3.21 -0.13
CA ILE A 39 2.65 -2.90 0.38
C ILE A 39 3.37 -1.95 -0.58
N CYS A 40 3.27 -2.18 -1.89
CA CYS A 40 3.84 -1.28 -2.89
C CYS A 40 3.25 0.14 -2.76
N ALA A 41 1.93 0.28 -2.62
CA ALA A 41 1.27 1.55 -2.39
C ALA A 41 1.76 2.25 -1.11
N MET A 42 1.93 1.51 -0.02
CA MET A 42 2.47 2.06 1.23
C MET A 42 3.88 2.63 1.05
N TYR A 43 4.77 1.89 0.40
CA TYR A 43 6.15 2.35 0.15
C TYR A 43 6.19 3.50 -0.86
N LEU A 44 5.34 3.45 -1.89
CA LEU A 44 5.17 4.51 -2.87
C LEU A 44 4.77 5.82 -2.19
N GLY A 45 3.74 5.80 -1.35
CA GLY A 45 3.29 6.98 -0.61
C GLY A 45 4.33 7.54 0.35
N ASN A 46 5.08 6.67 1.04
CA ASN A 46 6.21 7.10 1.86
C ASN A 46 7.31 7.80 1.05
N ALA A 47 7.62 7.30 -0.15
CA ALA A 47 8.60 7.94 -1.05
C ALA A 47 8.09 9.27 -1.66
N HIS A 48 6.78 9.53 -1.57
CA HIS A 48 6.12 10.68 -2.17
C HIS A 48 5.53 11.67 -1.14
N LEU A 49 5.92 11.59 0.14
CA LEU A 49 5.40 12.48 1.19
C LEU A 49 5.45 13.98 0.87
N ASP A 50 6.48 14.42 0.14
CA ASP A 50 6.70 15.82 -0.24
C ASP A 50 6.27 16.15 -1.68
N TYR A 51 5.57 15.22 -2.34
CA TYR A 51 5.17 15.33 -3.75
C TYR A 51 3.65 15.34 -3.89
N THR A 52 3.14 15.98 -4.93
CA THR A 52 1.70 15.97 -5.25
C THR A 52 1.37 14.99 -6.38
N GLU A 53 2.39 14.50 -7.09
CA GLU A 53 2.26 13.62 -8.25
C GLU A 53 3.31 12.52 -8.15
N LEU A 54 3.07 11.42 -8.86
CA LEU A 54 4.05 10.36 -9.04
C LEU A 54 5.25 10.88 -9.84
N LYS A 55 6.46 10.71 -9.30
CA LYS A 55 7.69 11.17 -9.95
C LYS A 55 8.01 10.46 -11.25
N GLU A 56 7.65 9.19 -11.34
CA GLU A 56 8.04 8.32 -12.45
C GLU A 56 6.80 8.01 -13.29
N ARG A 57 6.79 8.42 -14.56
CA ARG A 57 5.74 8.01 -15.51
C ARG A 57 5.90 6.57 -16.00
N GLY A 58 6.65 5.73 -15.28
CA GLY A 58 7.01 4.36 -15.68
C GLY A 58 6.22 3.30 -14.92
N ASP A 59 5.88 2.22 -15.63
CA ASP A 59 5.06 1.08 -15.16
C ASP A 59 5.71 0.22 -14.06
N ASN A 60 6.89 0.57 -13.52
CA ASN A 60 7.68 -0.31 -12.66
C ASN A 60 7.89 0.25 -11.24
N TYR A 61 6.79 0.35 -10.49
CA TYR A 61 6.85 0.50 -9.03
C TYR A 61 7.18 -0.80 -8.29
N ILE A 62 7.23 -1.92 -9.02
CA ILE A 62 7.56 -3.28 -8.59
C ILE A 62 8.82 -3.33 -7.68
N GLY A 63 9.82 -2.47 -7.94
CA GLY A 63 11.04 -2.37 -7.13
C GLY A 63 10.85 -1.98 -5.66
N TYR A 64 9.69 -1.42 -5.27
CA TYR A 64 9.40 -1.11 -3.87
C TYR A 64 9.19 -2.37 -3.01
N THR A 65 8.75 -3.49 -3.60
CA THR A 65 8.35 -4.69 -2.86
C THR A 65 9.09 -5.96 -3.25
N ASP A 66 9.81 -5.99 -4.37
CA ASP A 66 10.56 -7.16 -4.85
C ASP A 66 11.51 -7.79 -3.83
N HIS A 67 12.03 -7.01 -2.89
CA HIS A 67 12.96 -7.46 -1.86
C HIS A 67 12.27 -7.88 -0.56
N ILE A 68 10.94 -7.76 -0.47
CA ILE A 68 10.15 -8.03 0.73
C ILE A 68 9.39 -9.33 0.52
N PRO A 69 9.74 -10.42 1.22
CA PRO A 69 8.97 -11.66 1.11
C PRO A 69 7.55 -11.44 1.66
N GLN A 70 6.55 -12.10 1.06
CA GLN A 70 5.14 -11.96 1.47
C GLN A 70 4.92 -12.29 2.96
N SER A 71 5.74 -13.18 3.55
CA SER A 71 5.73 -13.49 4.99
C SER A 71 5.98 -12.27 5.88
N ASP A 72 6.64 -11.23 5.36
CA ASP A 72 7.05 -10.06 6.11
C ASP A 72 6.06 -8.89 5.96
N TYR A 73 5.01 -9.02 5.15
CA TYR A 73 4.08 -7.92 4.86
C TYR A 73 3.37 -7.40 6.13
N ALA A 74 2.86 -8.29 6.97
CA ALA A 74 2.23 -7.90 8.24
C ALA A 74 3.22 -7.15 9.16
N LYS A 75 4.46 -7.65 9.23
CA LYS A 75 5.55 -6.99 9.96
C LYS A 75 5.86 -5.61 9.38
N LYS A 76 5.89 -5.42 8.06
CA LYS A 76 6.11 -4.11 7.44
C LYS A 76 5.00 -3.11 7.78
N ILE A 77 3.75 -3.55 7.79
CA ILE A 77 2.63 -2.72 8.21
C ILE A 77 2.79 -2.34 9.68
N TYR A 78 3.11 -3.31 10.56
CA TYR A 78 3.33 -3.05 11.98
C TYR A 78 4.53 -2.14 12.26
N GLU A 79 5.64 -2.26 11.52
CA GLU A 79 6.81 -1.38 11.65
C GLU A 79 6.49 0.08 11.29
N LYS A 80 5.54 0.33 10.38
CA LYS A 80 5.09 1.68 10.01
C LYS A 80 3.91 2.19 10.84
N ASN A 81 3.10 1.28 11.35
CA ASN A 81 1.95 1.47 12.23
C ASN A 81 1.15 2.76 11.97
N THR A 82 1.29 3.76 12.83
CA THR A 82 0.55 5.03 12.78
C THR A 82 0.80 5.84 11.51
N ASN A 83 1.85 5.53 10.74
CA ASN A 83 2.12 6.17 9.47
C ASN A 83 1.46 5.47 8.28
N VAL A 84 0.94 4.25 8.44
CA VAL A 84 0.30 3.49 7.35
C VAL A 84 -0.83 4.30 6.72
N PRO A 85 -1.82 4.86 7.46
CA PRO A 85 -2.87 5.66 6.84
C PRO A 85 -2.32 6.82 6.04
N ARG A 86 -1.38 7.59 6.61
CA ARG A 86 -0.73 8.72 5.94
C ARG A 86 -0.04 8.32 4.64
N TYR A 87 0.66 7.19 4.61
CA TYR A 87 1.33 6.72 3.41
C TYR A 87 0.33 6.28 2.34
N LEU A 88 -0.71 5.54 2.72
CA LEU A 88 -1.72 5.08 1.77
C LEU A 88 -2.55 6.24 1.20
N GLU A 89 -2.94 7.21 2.04
CA GLU A 89 -3.57 8.47 1.60
C GLU A 89 -2.67 9.23 0.62
N LYS A 90 -1.37 9.25 0.89
CA LYS A 90 -0.41 9.92 0.00
C LYS A 90 -0.28 9.23 -1.35
N ALA A 91 -0.28 7.90 -1.36
CA ALA A 91 -0.27 7.12 -2.58
C ALA A 91 -1.54 7.37 -3.42
N LEU A 92 -2.72 7.44 -2.78
CA LEU A 92 -3.98 7.80 -3.43
C LEU A 92 -3.93 9.21 -4.03
N GLU A 93 -3.42 10.19 -3.29
CA GLU A 93 -3.28 11.56 -3.76
C GLU A 93 -2.41 11.63 -5.03
N CYS A 94 -1.21 11.05 -4.97
CA CYS A 94 -0.27 11.09 -6.09
C CYS A 94 -0.79 10.32 -7.30
N ALA A 95 -1.37 9.13 -7.10
CA ALA A 95 -1.95 8.34 -8.17
C ALA A 95 -3.10 9.08 -8.87
N ARG A 96 -3.98 9.73 -8.11
CA ARG A 96 -5.08 10.54 -8.66
C ARG A 96 -4.54 11.71 -9.49
N ASN A 97 -3.57 12.45 -8.97
CA ASN A 97 -3.04 13.63 -9.65
C ASN A 97 -2.20 13.26 -10.90
N SER A 98 -1.71 12.02 -10.97
CA SER A 98 -0.98 11.49 -12.13
C SER A 98 -1.83 10.60 -13.06
N GLU A 99 -3.16 10.52 -12.85
CA GLU A 99 -4.08 9.66 -13.63
C GLU A 99 -3.62 8.18 -13.67
N PHE A 100 -3.01 7.71 -12.59
CA PHE A 100 -2.48 6.35 -12.47
C PHE A 100 -3.44 5.43 -11.70
N ASP A 101 -3.69 4.25 -12.25
CA ASP A 101 -4.51 3.21 -11.62
C ASP A 101 -3.64 2.30 -10.76
N LEU A 102 -3.85 2.31 -9.44
CA LEU A 102 -3.09 1.52 -8.49
C LEU A 102 -3.30 0.00 -8.65
N THR A 103 -4.35 -0.45 -9.35
CA THR A 103 -4.51 -1.87 -9.70
C THR A 103 -3.46 -2.36 -10.69
N ARG A 104 -2.69 -1.45 -11.29
CA ARG A 104 -1.55 -1.73 -12.16
C ARG A 104 -0.20 -1.84 -11.43
N LEU A 105 -0.18 -1.61 -10.10
CA LEU A 105 0.99 -1.95 -9.28
C LEU A 105 1.27 -3.44 -9.31
#